data_AF-A0A7D5M7L0-F1
#
_entry.id   AF-A0A7D5M7L0-F1
#
_cell.length_a   1.000
_cell.length_b   1.000
_cell.length_c   1.000
_cell.angle_alpha   90.00
_cell.angle_beta   90.00
_cell.angle_gamma   90.00
#
_symmetry.space_group_name_H-M   'P 1'
#
loop_
_entity.id
_entity.type
_entity.pdbx_description
1 polymer ?
#
loop_
_entity_poly.entity_id
_entity_poly.type
_entity_poly.pdbx_seq_one_letter_code
_entity_poly.pdbx_strand_id
1 'polypeptide(L)'
;MKYIVSVSKTYIHRGNHRHKKSTKKKWHIYYYDEEGNFKTKRVSFFQALFYKTQKRKRIKYWCAECDNFFIGLVKSHKEELDCPNCLE
;
A
#
# COMPACT_ATOMS: atom_id res chain seq x y z
N MET A 1 -3.20 11.72 6.36
CA MET A 1 -2.02 10.87 6.18
C MET A 1 -2.37 9.77 5.20
N LYS A 2 -1.49 9.43 4.24
CA LYS A 2 -1.77 8.38 3.24
C LYS A 2 -1.01 7.13 3.58
N TYR A 3 -1.70 6.02 3.80
CA TYR A 3 -1.06 4.74 4.07
C TYR A 3 -0.84 3.99 2.77
N ILE A 4 0.37 4.11 2.21
CA ILE A 4 0.72 3.46 0.94
C ILE A 4 0.84 1.95 1.15
N VAL A 5 0.05 1.17 0.42
CA VAL A 5 0.08 -0.30 0.49
C VAL A 5 0.79 -0.91 -0.71
N SER A 6 0.70 -0.27 -1.87
CA SER A 6 1.33 -0.78 -3.08
C SER A 6 1.68 0.32 -4.07
N VAL A 7 2.73 0.08 -4.85
CA VAL A 7 3.17 0.93 -5.96
C VAL A 7 3.32 0.02 -7.17
N SER A 8 2.51 0.27 -8.21
CA SER A 8 2.50 -0.54 -9.43
C SER A 8 2.95 0.27 -10.64
N LYS A 9 3.60 -0.43 -11.56
CA LYS A 9 3.96 0.09 -12.87
C LYS A 9 3.00 -0.51 -13.89
N THR A 10 2.48 0.35 -14.74
CA THR A 10 1.56 -0.01 -15.83
C THR A 10 2.09 0.57 -17.15
N TYR A 11 1.64 0.00 -18.26
CA TYR A 11 2.02 0.42 -19.60
C TYR A 11 0.77 0.88 -20.35
N ILE A 12 0.84 2.02 -21.03
CA ILE A 12 -0.24 2.55 -21.87
C ILE A 12 -0.17 1.85 -23.23
N HIS A 13 -1.30 1.48 -23.84
CA HIS A 13 -1.33 0.76 -25.13
C HIS A 13 -0.65 -0.61 -25.05
N ARG A 14 -0.96 -1.35 -23.98
CA ARG A 14 -0.26 -2.59 -23.62
C ARG A 14 -0.46 -3.78 -24.57
N GLY A 15 -1.38 -3.68 -25.54
CA GLY A 15 -1.73 -4.79 -26.44
C GLY A 15 -2.13 -6.06 -25.67
N ASN A 16 -2.31 -7.18 -26.39
CA ASN A 16 -2.77 -8.42 -25.77
C ASN A 16 -1.64 -9.26 -25.14
N HIS A 17 -0.39 -9.24 -25.67
CA HIS A 17 0.63 -10.21 -25.19
C HIS A 17 2.09 -9.73 -25.08
N ARG A 18 2.55 -8.68 -25.78
CA ARG A 18 3.95 -8.21 -25.68
C ARG A 18 4.05 -6.69 -25.70
N HIS A 19 4.63 -6.12 -24.65
CA HIS A 19 4.92 -4.68 -24.59
C HIS A 19 6.17 -4.36 -25.42
N LYS A 20 6.13 -3.28 -26.20
CA LYS A 20 7.32 -2.74 -26.87
C LYS A 20 8.18 -2.00 -25.83
N LYS A 21 9.51 -1.99 -26.00
CA LYS A 21 10.43 -1.27 -25.07
C LYS A 21 10.10 0.23 -24.98
N SER A 22 9.58 0.82 -26.05
CA SER A 22 9.16 2.23 -26.16
C SER A 22 7.78 2.53 -25.56
N THR A 23 7.06 1.53 -25.06
CA THR A 23 5.72 1.74 -24.52
C THR A 23 5.75 2.68 -23.31
N LYS A 24 4.93 3.73 -23.36
CA LYS A 24 4.84 4.75 -22.29
C LYS A 24 4.48 4.10 -20.95
N LYS A 25 5.27 4.40 -19.93
CA LYS A 25 5.14 3.87 -18.57
C LYS A 25 4.28 4.83 -17.74
N LYS A 26 3.33 4.30 -16.96
CA LYS A 26 2.56 5.02 -15.94
C LYS A 26 2.73 4.35 -14.59
N TRP A 27 2.86 5.13 -13.53
CA TRP A 27 2.94 4.62 -12.17
C TRP A 27 1.66 4.93 -11.41
N HIS A 28 1.22 3.97 -10.62
CA HIS A 28 0.06 4.10 -9.75
C HIS A 28 0.46 3.74 -8.32
N ILE A 29 -0.05 4.49 -7.36
CA ILE A 29 -0.01 4.15 -5.94
C ILE A 29 -1.40 3.73 -5.49
N TYR A 30 -1.43 2.76 -4.59
CA TYR A 30 -2.62 2.29 -3.90
C TYR A 30 -2.45 2.58 -2.42
N TYR A 31 -3.41 3.27 -1.83
CA TYR A 31 -3.31 3.72 -0.45
C TYR A 31 -4.67 3.77 0.24
N TYR A 32 -4.65 3.67 1.56
CA TYR A 32 -5.79 4.03 2.39
C TYR A 32 -5.66 5.51 2.80
N ASP A 33 -6.77 6.24 2.73
CA ASP A 33 -6.87 7.56 3.37
C ASP A 33 -7.13 7.42 4.88
N GLU A 34 -7.27 8.56 5.56
CA GLU A 34 -7.49 8.59 7.02
C GLU A 34 -8.83 7.97 7.42
N GLU A 35 -9.81 7.99 6.51
CA GLU A 35 -11.13 7.38 6.69
C GLU A 35 -11.12 5.87 6.40
N GLY A 36 -9.96 5.29 6.03
CA GLY A 36 -9.85 3.87 5.70
C GLY A 36 -10.34 3.50 4.31
N ASN A 37 -10.63 4.46 3.44
CA ASN A 37 -11.08 4.23 2.07
C ASN A 37 -9.89 3.91 1.16
N PHE A 38 -10.03 2.84 0.37
CA PHE A 38 -9.00 2.41 -0.58
C PHE A 38 -9.03 3.29 -1.84
N LYS A 39 -7.94 4.00 -2.11
CA LYS A 39 -7.83 4.94 -3.24
C LYS A 39 -6.62 4.63 -4.12
N THR A 40 -6.75 5.00 -5.39
CA THR A 40 -5.69 4.85 -6.40
C THR A 40 -5.31 6.22 -6.95
N LYS A 41 -4.00 6.51 -7.08
CA LYS A 41 -3.51 7.77 -7.67
C LYS A 41 -2.40 7.52 -8.68
N ARG A 42 -2.45 8.25 -9.81
CA ARG A 42 -1.36 8.30 -10.79
C ARG A 42 -0.24 9.20 -10.28
N VAL A 43 1.00 8.74 -10.45
CA VAL A 43 2.19 9.45 -9.98
C VAL A 43 3.30 9.44 -11.04
N SER A 44 4.24 10.38 -10.90
CA SER A 44 5.47 10.38 -11.70
C SER A 44 6.42 9.26 -11.26
N PHE A 45 7.47 9.01 -12.04
CA PHE A 45 8.48 8.01 -11.69
C PHE A 45 9.20 8.31 -10.36
N PHE A 46 9.60 9.56 -10.15
CA PHE A 46 10.28 9.97 -8.90
C PHE A 46 9.35 9.84 -7.69
N GLN A 47 8.08 10.24 -7.83
CA GLN A 47 7.08 10.03 -6.79
C GLN A 47 6.87 8.54 -6.52
N ALA A 48 6.83 7.69 -7.54
CA ALA A 48 6.70 6.25 -7.35
C ALA A 48 7.89 5.67 -6.56
N LEU A 49 9.11 6.14 -6.83
CA LEU A 49 10.30 5.72 -6.09
C LEU A 49 10.21 6.13 -4.61
N PHE A 50 9.82 7.38 -4.35
CA PHE A 50 9.57 7.87 -3.00
C PHE A 50 8.48 7.05 -2.28
N TYR A 51 7.35 6.77 -2.93
CA TYR A 51 6.28 5.99 -2.29
C TYR A 51 6.64 4.51 -2.06
N LYS A 52 7.61 3.96 -2.79
CA LYS A 52 8.13 2.61 -2.50
C LYS A 52 8.85 2.55 -1.16
N THR A 53 9.56 3.60 -0.75
CA THR A 53 10.24 3.65 0.55
C THR A 53 9.26 3.85 1.72
N GLN A 54 8.08 4.40 1.41
CA GLN A 54 7.00 4.60 2.39
C GLN A 54 5.97 3.46 2.42
N LYS A 55 6.16 2.41 1.61
CA LYS A 55 5.22 1.30 1.51
C LYS A 55 5.09 0.58 2.85
N ARG A 56 3.86 0.42 3.30
CA ARG A 56 3.48 -0.37 4.47
C ARG A 56 2.89 -1.71 4.03
N LYS A 57 3.10 -2.73 4.84
CA LYS A 57 2.54 -4.06 4.70
C LYS A 57 1.25 -4.13 5.51
N ARG A 58 0.23 -4.73 4.92
CA ARG A 58 -1.00 -5.10 5.61
C ARG A 58 -0.79 -6.47 6.24
N ILE A 59 -0.81 -6.53 7.57
CA ILE A 59 -0.62 -7.77 8.33
C ILE A 59 -1.82 -7.94 9.26
N LYS A 60 -2.31 -9.17 9.38
CA LYS A 60 -3.33 -9.54 10.36
C LYS A 60 -2.62 -9.91 11.65
N TYR A 61 -2.92 -9.18 12.72
CA TYR A 61 -2.41 -9.43 14.06
C TYR A 61 -3.51 -10.06 14.90
N TRP A 62 -3.09 -10.81 15.92
CA TRP A 62 -3.94 -11.33 16.97
C TRP A 62 -3.54 -10.66 18.28
N CYS A 63 -4.51 -10.20 19.05
CA CYS A 63 -4.28 -9.61 20.36
C CYS A 63 -4.62 -10.64 21.44
N ALA A 64 -3.71 -10.87 22.39
CA ALA A 64 -3.93 -11.79 23.49
C ALA A 64 -4.85 -11.24 24.60
N GLU A 65 -5.03 -9.91 24.68
CA GLU A 65 -5.81 -9.27 25.73
C GLU A 65 -7.32 -9.27 25.44
N CYS A 66 -7.70 -8.92 24.22
CA CYS A 66 -9.11 -8.91 23.79
C CYS A 66 -9.50 -10.12 22.91
N ASP A 67 -8.58 -11.05 22.67
CA ASP A 67 -8.71 -12.23 21.80
C ASP A 67 -9.23 -11.93 20.37
N ASN A 68 -9.07 -10.70 19.92
CA ASN A 68 -9.54 -10.25 18.61
C ASN A 68 -8.41 -10.19 17.58
N PHE A 69 -8.80 -10.36 16.32
CA PHE A 69 -7.92 -10.09 15.19
C PHE A 69 -8.10 -8.66 14.69
N PHE A 70 -7.00 -7.99 14.41
CA PHE A 70 -7.02 -6.66 13.79
C PHE A 70 -6.03 -6.58 12.64
N ILE A 71 -6.20 -5.56 11.80
CA ILE A 71 -5.33 -5.33 10.65
C ILE A 71 -4.40 -4.16 10.97
N GLY A 72 -3.09 -4.44 10.98
CA GLY A 72 -2.04 -3.45 11.14
C GLY A 72 -1.44 -3.05 9.80
N LEU A 73 -1.08 -1.77 9.67
CA LEU A 73 -0.30 -1.23 8.56
C LEU A 73 1.10 -0.85 9.05
N VAL A 74 2.06 -1.77 8.90
CA VAL A 74 3.44 -1.65 9.40
C VAL A 74 4.46 -1.48 8.29
N LYS A 75 5.57 -0.80 8.53
CA LYS A 75 6.72 -0.82 7.61
C LYS A 75 7.56 -2.08 7.78
N SER A 76 7.67 -2.59 9.01
CA SER A 76 8.45 -3.79 9.35
C SER A 76 7.61 -4.79 10.14
N HIS A 77 7.89 -6.09 10.01
CA HIS A 77 7.22 -7.11 10.83
C HIS A 77 7.57 -7.01 12.32
N LYS A 78 8.67 -6.31 12.65
CA LYS A 78 9.13 -6.08 14.03
C LYS A 78 8.51 -4.83 14.67
N GLU A 79 7.68 -4.06 13.95
CA GLU A 79 6.99 -2.94 14.56
C GLU A 79 5.91 -3.48 15.50
N GLU A 80 5.96 -3.03 16.75
CA GLU A 80 4.91 -3.24 17.72
C GLU A 80 3.75 -2.29 17.42
N LEU A 81 2.53 -2.81 17.50
CA LEU A 81 1.30 -2.05 17.31
C LEU A 81 0.38 -2.32 18.48
N ASP A 82 -0.15 -1.25 19.05
CA ASP A 82 -1.19 -1.35 20.06
C ASP A 82 -2.48 -1.86 19.42
N CYS A 83 -3.18 -2.72 20.16
CA CYS A 83 -4.46 -3.25 19.68
C CYS A 83 -5.51 -2.13 19.75
N PRO A 84 -6.16 -1.76 18.64
CA PRO A 84 -7.20 -0.73 18.66
C PRO A 84 -8.43 -1.16 19.47
N ASN A 85 -8.64 -2.47 19.64
CA ASN A 85 -9.83 -3.02 20.31
C ASN A 85 -9.68 -3.15 21.83
N CYS A 86 -8.47 -2.97 22.39
CA CYS A 86 -8.27 -2.99 23.85
C CYS A 86 -8.44 -1.60 24.50
N LEU A 87 -8.54 -0.55 23.69
CA LEU A 87 -8.65 0.84 24.15
C LEU A 87 -10.10 1.36 24.13
N GLU A 88 -11.06 0.51 23.74
CA GLU A 88 -12.51 0.69 23.89
C GLU A 88 -13.02 -0.15 25.06
#